data_AF-A0A1G6BWZ2-F1
#
_entry.id   AF-A0A1G6BWZ2-F1
#
_cell.length_a   1.000
_cell.length_b   1.000
_cell.length_c   1.000
_cell.angle_alpha   90.00
_cell.angle_beta   90.00
_cell.angle_gamma   90.00
#
_symmetry.space_group_name_H-M   'P 1'
#
loop_
_entity.id
_entity.type
_entity.pdbx_description
1 polymer ?
#
loop_
_entity_poly.entity_id
_entity_poly.type
_entity_poly.pdbx_seq_one_letter_code
_entity_poly.pdbx_strand_id
1 'polypeptide(L)'
;MIRMNNLMKEELLKIRDIDNTFDFTGKLSVINPEIYKVKNAVFMKINDRAKVALETVELYEDVDLSEWEWDRSEFLIGSYFDGITYEQSLRLALDIVELWGYKLHALFPNDEFHISINVSNISDTDDKTIRLRYYKYRENGFHYDLDNLDNLLYNAILINVVESD
;
A
#
# COMPACT_ATOMS: atom_id res chain seq x y z
N MET A 1 4.99 0.84 13.35
CA MET A 1 4.26 -0.25 14.04
C MET A 1 3.46 -1.11 13.06
N ILE A 2 3.45 -2.44 13.17
CA ILE A 2 2.63 -3.32 12.29
C ILE A 2 1.36 -3.81 13.01
N ARG A 3 0.23 -3.82 12.29
CA ARG A 3 -1.06 -4.42 12.69
C ARG A 3 -1.56 -5.34 11.59
N MET A 4 -2.19 -6.45 11.93
CA MET A 4 -2.71 -7.39 10.94
C MET A 4 -3.84 -8.25 11.53
N ASN A 5 -4.78 -8.66 10.69
CA ASN A 5 -5.83 -9.61 11.10
C ASN A 5 -5.35 -11.06 11.07
N ASN A 6 -6.15 -11.98 11.61
CA ASN A 6 -5.80 -13.39 11.68
C ASN A 6 -5.68 -14.03 10.29
N LEU A 7 -6.50 -13.62 9.33
CA LEU A 7 -6.40 -14.08 7.94
C LEU A 7 -5.01 -13.76 7.35
N MET A 8 -4.49 -12.55 7.57
CA MET A 8 -3.15 -12.19 7.10
C MET A 8 -2.06 -13.02 7.78
N LYS A 9 -2.19 -13.31 9.08
CA LYS A 9 -1.24 -14.21 9.76
C LYS A 9 -1.19 -15.58 9.09
N GLU A 10 -2.34 -16.12 8.70
CA GLU A 10 -2.44 -17.39 7.96
C GLU A 10 -1.78 -17.31 6.59
N GLU A 11 -1.94 -16.20 5.86
CA GLU A 11 -1.26 -16.00 4.58
C GLU A 11 0.27 -15.92 4.74
N LEU A 12 0.75 -15.21 5.76
CA LEU A 12 2.19 -15.08 6.02
C LEU A 12 2.85 -16.41 6.41
N LEU A 13 2.12 -17.33 7.06
CA LEU A 13 2.63 -18.67 7.37
C LEU A 13 2.93 -19.49 6.11
N LYS A 14 2.19 -19.27 5.01
CA LYS A 14 2.36 -20.01 3.75
C LYS A 14 3.64 -19.63 3.02
N ILE A 15 4.15 -18.42 3.26
CA ILE A 15 5.32 -17.87 2.55
C ILE A 15 6.62 -17.91 3.37
N ARG A 16 6.58 -18.47 4.59
CA ARG A 16 7.71 -18.45 5.52
C ARG A 16 8.95 -19.15 4.98
N ASP A 17 8.76 -20.24 4.23
CA ASP A 17 9.83 -21.15 3.81
C ASP A 17 10.11 -21.04 2.30
N ILE A 18 9.71 -19.92 1.69
CA ILE A 18 9.92 -19.67 0.27
C ILE A 18 11.37 -19.29 -0.01
N ASP A 19 11.93 -19.93 -1.06
CA ASP A 19 13.27 -19.63 -1.56
C ASP A 19 13.36 -18.15 -1.96
N ASN A 20 14.42 -17.46 -1.55
CA ASN A 20 14.56 -16.02 -1.79
C ASN A 20 15.25 -15.69 -3.13
N THR A 21 15.59 -16.71 -3.93
CA THR A 21 16.19 -16.51 -5.26
C THR A 21 15.12 -16.53 -6.34
N PHE A 22 14.43 -15.40 -6.52
CA PHE A 22 13.54 -15.21 -7.67
C PHE A 22 14.02 -14.07 -8.55
N ASP A 23 14.07 -14.36 -9.85
CA ASP A 23 14.34 -13.39 -10.89
C ASP A 23 12.99 -13.01 -11.53
N PHE A 24 12.59 -11.76 -11.39
CA PHE A 24 11.38 -11.24 -12.01
C PHE A 24 11.75 -10.10 -12.97
N THR A 25 11.24 -10.19 -14.19
CA THR A 25 11.20 -9.05 -15.11
C THR A 25 10.03 -8.16 -14.72
N GLY A 26 10.32 -6.98 -14.18
CA GLY A 26 9.30 -6.01 -13.80
C GLY A 26 9.81 -4.58 -13.76
N LYS A 27 8.90 -3.65 -13.51
CA LYS A 27 9.23 -2.21 -13.49
C LYS A 27 9.72 -1.78 -12.11
N LEU A 28 11.05 -1.80 -11.91
CA LEU A 28 11.70 -1.32 -10.67
C LEU A 28 11.28 0.11 -10.26
N SER A 29 10.94 0.96 -11.24
CA SER A 29 10.43 2.32 -11.01
C SER A 29 9.13 2.37 -10.23
N VAL A 30 8.41 1.25 -10.11
CA VAL A 30 7.13 1.17 -9.39
C VAL A 30 7.31 0.63 -7.97
N ILE A 31 8.42 -0.06 -7.68
CA ILE A 31 8.83 -0.42 -6.30
C ILE A 31 9.28 0.83 -5.55
N ASN A 32 10.01 1.72 -6.22
CA ASN A 32 10.51 2.97 -5.64
C ASN A 32 9.94 4.20 -6.37
N PRO A 33 8.62 4.44 -6.27
CA PRO A 33 7.95 5.50 -7.02
C PRO A 33 8.40 6.87 -6.52
N GLU A 34 8.37 7.89 -7.37
CA GLU A 34 8.53 9.28 -6.92
C GLU A 34 7.37 9.65 -5.98
N ILE A 35 7.68 10.16 -4.79
CA ILE A 35 6.70 10.63 -3.81
C ILE A 35 6.84 12.15 -3.69
N TYR A 36 5.73 12.87 -3.74
CA TYR A 36 5.73 14.33 -3.71
C TYR A 36 4.50 14.87 -2.99
N LYS A 37 4.60 16.12 -2.52
CA LYS A 37 3.53 16.82 -1.79
C LYS A 37 2.96 17.96 -2.63
N VAL A 38 1.64 18.11 -2.62
CA VAL A 38 0.92 19.23 -3.21
C VAL A 38 -0.01 19.77 -2.13
N LYS A 39 0.26 20.97 -1.60
CA LYS A 39 -0.37 21.49 -0.37
C LYS A 39 -0.23 20.51 0.81
N ASN A 40 -1.35 20.04 1.37
CA ASN A 40 -1.41 19.09 2.47
C ASN A 40 -1.46 17.63 2.00
N ALA A 41 -1.61 17.40 0.68
CA ALA A 41 -1.73 16.09 0.06
C ALA A 41 -0.40 15.48 -0.35
N VAL A 42 -0.26 14.17 -0.16
CA VAL A 42 0.93 13.40 -0.56
C VAL A 42 0.52 12.41 -1.64
N PHE A 43 1.25 12.40 -2.76
CA PHE A 43 0.98 11.56 -3.93
C PHE A 43 2.21 10.73 -4.31
N MET A 44 1.96 9.52 -4.84
CA MET A 44 2.97 8.68 -5.48
C MET A 44 2.78 8.65 -7.00
N LYS A 45 3.89 8.86 -7.73
CA LYS A 45 3.94 8.68 -9.17
C LYS A 45 4.21 7.22 -9.51
N ILE A 46 3.14 6.45 -9.60
CA ILE A 46 3.18 5.03 -10.01
C ILE A 46 3.25 4.97 -11.55
N ASN A 47 4.33 4.40 -12.08
CA ASN A 47 4.59 4.29 -13.53
C ASN A 47 4.58 5.67 -14.24
N ASP A 48 3.95 5.79 -15.42
CA ASP A 48 3.91 6.99 -16.25
C ASP A 48 2.74 7.93 -15.91
N ARG A 49 2.09 7.73 -14.74
CA ARG A 49 0.99 8.63 -14.31
C ARG A 49 1.51 10.07 -14.24
N ALA A 50 0.71 11.01 -14.75
CA ALA A 50 1.01 12.43 -14.63
C ALA A 50 1.00 12.86 -13.16
N LYS A 51 1.82 13.86 -12.82
CA LYS A 51 1.75 14.49 -11.50
C LYS A 51 0.41 15.20 -11.33
N VAL A 52 -0.12 15.14 -10.12
CA VAL A 52 -1.30 15.90 -9.72
C VAL A 52 -0.96 17.39 -9.72
N ALA A 53 -1.80 18.19 -10.38
CA ALA A 53 -1.66 19.64 -10.45
C ALA A 53 -2.24 20.30 -9.19
N LEU A 54 -1.74 21.48 -8.83
CA LEU A 54 -2.19 22.23 -7.66
C LEU A 54 -3.68 22.51 -7.74
N GLU A 55 -4.12 23.00 -8.91
CA GLU A 55 -5.50 23.37 -9.21
C GLU A 55 -6.47 22.20 -8.98
N THR A 56 -6.02 20.97 -9.22
CA THR A 56 -6.85 19.78 -8.97
C THR A 56 -7.05 19.55 -7.48
N VAL A 57 -6.01 19.74 -6.67
CA VAL A 57 -6.10 19.61 -5.21
C VAL A 57 -7.00 20.68 -4.61
N GLU A 58 -7.01 21.90 -5.17
CA GLU A 58 -7.87 22.98 -4.65
C GLU A 58 -9.38 22.76 -4.89
N LEU A 59 -9.75 21.77 -5.72
CA LEU A 59 -11.15 21.39 -5.96
C LEU A 59 -11.71 20.47 -4.88
N TYR A 60 -10.86 19.87 -4.04
CA TYR A 60 -11.26 18.90 -3.03
C TYR A 60 -11.24 19.50 -1.63
N GLU A 61 -12.27 19.19 -0.84
CA GLU A 61 -12.21 19.36 0.61
C GLU A 61 -11.32 18.27 1.24
N ASP A 62 -10.88 18.46 2.49
CA ASP A 62 -9.87 17.58 3.11
C ASP A 62 -10.30 16.09 3.19
N VAL A 63 -11.60 15.81 3.37
CA VAL A 63 -12.11 14.43 3.37
C VAL A 63 -12.02 13.83 1.97
N ASP A 64 -12.54 14.51 0.95
CA ASP A 64 -12.50 14.02 -0.43
C ASP A 64 -11.06 13.90 -0.95
N LEU A 65 -10.17 14.78 -0.50
CA LEU A 65 -8.75 14.75 -0.82
C LEU A 65 -8.07 13.50 -0.25
N SER A 66 -8.47 13.08 0.95
CA SER A 66 -7.93 11.88 1.61
C SER A 66 -8.34 10.60 0.89
N GLU A 67 -9.61 10.49 0.51
CA GLU A 67 -10.11 9.39 -0.34
C GLU A 67 -9.39 9.37 -1.69
N TRP A 68 -9.21 10.54 -2.29
CA TRP A 68 -8.57 10.64 -3.58
C TRP A 68 -7.08 10.27 -3.55
N GLU A 69 -6.34 10.70 -2.53
CA GLU A 69 -4.96 10.25 -2.28
C GLU A 69 -4.86 8.73 -2.18
N TRP A 70 -5.76 8.13 -1.40
CA TRP A 70 -5.82 6.70 -1.19
C TRP A 70 -6.08 5.95 -2.52
N ASP A 71 -7.04 6.40 -3.33
CA ASP A 71 -7.30 5.85 -4.66
C ASP A 71 -6.07 5.96 -5.58
N ARG A 72 -5.37 7.10 -5.54
CA ARG A 72 -4.19 7.34 -6.37
C ARG A 72 -2.98 6.50 -5.94
N SER A 73 -2.97 6.01 -4.70
CA SER A 73 -1.90 5.16 -4.15
C SER A 73 -1.97 3.70 -4.57
N GLU A 74 -3.07 3.28 -5.20
CA GLU A 74 -3.30 1.87 -5.51
C GLU A 74 -2.21 1.26 -6.39
N PHE A 75 -1.71 0.13 -5.91
CA PHE A 75 -0.69 -0.65 -6.57
C PHE A 75 -1.01 -2.16 -6.48
N LEU A 76 -1.37 -2.75 -7.61
CA LEU A 76 -1.62 -4.19 -7.74
C LEU A 76 -0.35 -4.87 -8.25
N ILE A 77 0.31 -5.70 -7.43
CA ILE A 77 1.65 -6.24 -7.75
C ILE A 77 1.63 -7.01 -9.08
N GLY A 78 0.67 -7.91 -9.26
CA GLY A 78 0.55 -8.72 -10.48
C GLY A 78 0.31 -7.90 -11.77
N SER A 79 0.01 -6.60 -11.70
CA SER A 79 -0.09 -5.73 -12.88
C SER A 79 1.26 -5.17 -13.36
N TYR A 80 2.33 -5.32 -12.58
CA TYR A 80 3.65 -4.72 -12.87
C TYR A 80 4.79 -5.73 -12.96
N PHE A 81 4.52 -7.00 -12.62
CA PHE A 81 5.49 -8.09 -12.58
C PHE A 81 4.92 -9.30 -13.31
N ASP A 82 5.46 -9.60 -14.48
CA ASP A 82 5.00 -10.74 -15.28
C ASP A 82 5.56 -12.05 -14.70
N GLY A 83 4.71 -13.09 -14.63
CA GLY A 83 5.11 -14.42 -14.17
C GLY A 83 5.35 -14.56 -12.67
N ILE A 84 5.07 -13.52 -11.88
CA ILE A 84 5.16 -13.56 -10.41
C ILE A 84 4.04 -14.45 -9.83
N THR A 85 4.36 -15.33 -8.89
CA THR A 85 3.35 -16.11 -8.17
C THR A 85 2.68 -15.28 -7.08
N TYR A 86 1.57 -15.78 -6.54
CA TYR A 86 0.89 -15.18 -5.40
C TYR A 86 1.83 -15.01 -4.20
N GLU A 87 2.55 -16.05 -3.85
CA GLU A 87 3.42 -16.04 -2.68
C GLU A 87 4.63 -15.12 -2.85
N GLN A 88 5.21 -15.10 -4.05
CA GLN A 88 6.25 -14.14 -4.41
C GLN A 88 5.74 -12.70 -4.33
N SER A 89 4.50 -12.47 -4.78
CA SER A 89 3.85 -11.16 -4.69
C SER A 89 3.67 -10.74 -3.23
N LEU A 90 3.21 -11.64 -2.35
CA LEU A 90 3.03 -11.34 -0.93
C LEU A 90 4.37 -11.05 -0.26
N ARG A 91 5.43 -11.78 -0.61
CA ARG A 91 6.78 -11.49 -0.09
C ARG A 91 7.28 -10.13 -0.56
N LEU A 92 7.21 -9.86 -1.86
CA LEU A 92 7.61 -8.58 -2.44
C LEU A 92 6.81 -7.41 -1.82
N ALA A 93 5.53 -7.63 -1.51
CA ALA A 93 4.69 -6.64 -0.83
C ALA A 93 5.27 -6.20 0.52
N LEU A 94 5.80 -7.12 1.31
CA LEU A 94 6.43 -6.82 2.61
C LEU A 94 7.64 -5.91 2.42
N ASP A 95 8.51 -6.26 1.46
CA ASP A 95 9.71 -5.48 1.16
C ASP A 95 9.36 -4.06 0.64
N ILE A 96 8.32 -3.96 -0.22
CA ILE A 96 7.84 -2.67 -0.74
C ILE A 96 7.26 -1.81 0.39
N VAL A 97 6.46 -2.39 1.29
CA VAL A 97 5.86 -1.66 2.42
C VAL A 97 6.91 -1.11 3.36
N GLU A 98 7.97 -1.87 3.64
CA GLU A 98 9.10 -1.40 4.44
C GLU A 98 9.82 -0.24 3.73
N LEU A 99 10.15 -0.40 2.44
CA LEU A 99 10.81 0.63 1.64
C LEU A 99 9.99 1.93 1.57
N TRP A 100 8.68 1.81 1.30
CA TRP A 100 7.77 2.96 1.25
C TRP A 100 7.66 3.62 2.62
N GLY A 101 7.64 2.85 3.71
CA GLY A 101 7.62 3.38 5.07
C GLY A 101 8.82 4.26 5.36
N TYR A 102 10.04 3.76 5.08
CA TYR A 102 11.26 4.55 5.23
C TYR A 102 11.24 5.82 4.37
N LYS A 103 10.77 5.71 3.13
CA LYS A 103 10.75 6.85 2.21
C LYS A 103 9.75 7.92 2.63
N LEU A 104 8.54 7.53 3.05
CA LEU A 104 7.52 8.45 3.53
C LEU A 104 7.98 9.18 4.79
N HIS A 105 8.50 8.45 5.77
CA HIS A 105 9.04 9.04 7.00
C HIS A 105 10.19 10.00 6.70
N ALA A 106 11.15 9.62 5.86
CA ALA A 106 12.28 10.49 5.52
C ALA A 106 11.87 11.77 4.76
N LEU A 107 10.83 11.72 3.92
CA LEU A 107 10.35 12.87 3.16
C LEU A 107 9.40 13.77 3.98
N PHE A 108 8.64 13.18 4.89
CA PHE A 108 7.58 13.83 5.65
C PHE A 108 7.58 13.40 7.12
N PRO A 109 8.65 13.73 7.89
CA PRO A 109 8.84 13.22 9.25
C PRO A 109 7.75 13.66 10.24
N ASN A 110 7.06 14.76 9.95
CA ASN A 110 5.98 15.29 10.81
C ASN A 110 4.59 14.74 10.42
N ASP A 111 4.49 13.90 9.40
CA ASP A 111 3.23 13.33 8.92
C ASP A 111 3.21 11.82 9.26
N GLU A 112 2.09 11.30 9.77
CA GLU A 112 1.89 9.87 9.98
C GLU A 112 1.26 9.23 8.73
N PHE A 113 1.71 8.03 8.36
CA PHE A 113 1.17 7.29 7.21
C PHE A 113 0.85 5.85 7.56
N HIS A 114 -0.22 5.31 6.99
CA HIS A 114 -0.58 3.90 7.09
C HIS A 114 -0.45 3.26 5.72
N ILE A 115 0.37 2.23 5.59
CA ILE A 115 0.55 1.47 4.35
C ILE A 115 -0.11 0.11 4.52
N SER A 116 -1.08 -0.19 3.66
CA SER A 116 -1.85 -1.43 3.70
C SER A 116 -1.37 -2.44 2.66
N ILE A 117 -1.32 -3.71 3.06
CA ILE A 117 -1.29 -4.88 2.18
C ILE A 117 -2.67 -5.53 2.29
N ASN A 118 -3.35 -5.67 1.17
CA ASN A 118 -4.62 -6.38 1.08
C ASN A 118 -4.44 -7.60 0.16
N VAL A 119 -4.77 -8.77 0.69
CA VAL A 119 -4.92 -10.01 -0.06
C VAL A 119 -6.41 -10.19 -0.34
N SER A 120 -6.77 -10.26 -1.63
CA SER A 120 -8.15 -10.49 -2.07
C SER A 120 -8.18 -11.45 -3.24
N ASN A 121 -9.32 -12.09 -3.50
CA ASN A 121 -9.50 -12.87 -4.72
C ASN A 121 -9.64 -11.93 -5.93
N ILE A 122 -9.17 -12.40 -7.09
CA ILE A 122 -9.46 -11.79 -8.39
C ILE A 122 -10.90 -12.17 -8.75
N SER A 123 -11.71 -11.19 -9.16
CA SER A 123 -13.14 -11.39 -9.46
C SER A 123 -13.36 -12.65 -10.31
N ASP A 124 -14.31 -13.47 -9.89
CA ASP A 124 -14.73 -14.69 -10.59
C ASP A 124 -13.66 -15.80 -10.71
N THR A 125 -12.61 -15.74 -9.88
CA THR A 125 -11.57 -16.77 -9.76
C THR A 125 -11.25 -17.09 -8.29
N ASP A 126 -10.66 -18.25 -8.03
CA ASP A 126 -10.06 -18.59 -6.74
C ASP A 126 -8.63 -18.02 -6.58
N ASP A 127 -8.11 -17.37 -7.62
CA ASP A 127 -6.77 -16.80 -7.63
C ASP A 127 -6.72 -15.55 -6.74
N LYS A 128 -5.66 -15.45 -5.94
CA LYS A 128 -5.42 -14.32 -5.04
C LYS A 128 -4.53 -13.28 -5.67
N THR A 129 -4.74 -12.04 -5.28
CA THR A 129 -3.93 -10.90 -5.67
C THR A 129 -3.52 -10.05 -4.47
N ILE A 130 -2.41 -9.33 -4.62
CA ILE A 130 -1.82 -8.48 -3.59
C ILE A 130 -1.91 -7.03 -4.01
N ARG A 131 -2.65 -6.25 -3.23
CA ARG A 131 -2.84 -4.82 -3.42
C ARG A 131 -2.16 -4.05 -2.29
N LEU A 132 -1.33 -3.08 -2.67
CA LEU A 132 -0.79 -2.07 -1.77
C LEU A 132 -1.54 -0.75 -1.94
N ARG A 133 -1.70 -0.05 -0.83
CA ARG A 133 -2.18 1.35 -0.77
C ARG A 133 -1.49 2.04 0.39
N TYR A 134 -1.33 3.35 0.34
CA TYR A 134 -1.01 4.14 1.53
C TYR A 134 -2.11 5.16 1.81
N TYR A 135 -2.12 5.62 3.04
CA TYR A 135 -3.00 6.65 3.55
C TYR A 135 -2.19 7.59 4.41
N LYS A 136 -2.37 8.89 4.25
CA LYS A 136 -1.85 9.88 5.21
C LYS A 136 -2.86 10.04 6.33
N TYR A 137 -2.44 9.79 7.57
CA TYR A 137 -3.30 9.95 8.73
C TYR A 137 -3.69 11.41 8.93
N ARG A 138 -4.98 11.64 9.20
CA ARG A 138 -5.58 12.94 9.50
C ARG A 138 -6.58 12.77 10.65
N GLU A 139 -6.89 13.86 11.34
CA GLU A 139 -7.81 13.85 12.50
C GLU A 139 -9.20 13.29 12.17
N ASN A 140 -9.58 13.34 10.89
CA ASN A 140 -10.82 12.81 10.33
C ASN A 140 -10.90 11.27 10.37
N GLY A 141 -9.80 10.60 10.73
CA GLY A 141 -9.71 9.16 10.91
C GLY A 141 -8.96 8.44 9.80
N PHE A 142 -8.99 7.10 9.87
CA PHE A 142 -8.44 6.16 8.91
C PHE A 142 -9.54 5.16 8.50
N HIS A 143 -9.47 4.62 7.28
CA HIS A 143 -10.44 3.65 6.75
C HIS A 143 -10.56 2.36 7.57
N TYR A 144 -9.58 2.05 8.40
CA TYR A 144 -9.60 0.86 9.24
C TYR A 144 -9.50 1.20 10.72
N ASP A 145 -10.31 0.53 11.52
CA ASP A 145 -10.12 0.45 12.96
C ASP A 145 -8.96 -0.53 13.24
N LEU A 146 -7.79 0.03 13.59
CA LEU A 146 -6.57 -0.74 13.80
C LEU A 146 -6.68 -1.75 14.95
N ASP A 147 -7.57 -1.51 15.90
CA ASP A 147 -7.80 -2.39 17.05
C ASP A 147 -8.80 -3.51 16.72
N ASN A 148 -9.45 -3.44 15.54
CA ASN A 148 -10.56 -4.30 15.17
C ASN A 148 -10.48 -4.82 13.72
N LEU A 149 -9.26 -5.00 13.21
CA LEU A 149 -9.02 -5.48 11.84
C LEU A 149 -9.60 -6.89 11.58
N ASP A 150 -9.83 -7.69 12.62
CA ASP A 150 -10.43 -9.03 12.51
C ASP A 150 -11.90 -8.98 12.04
N ASN A 151 -12.59 -7.85 12.15
CA ASN A 151 -13.95 -7.69 11.61
C ASN A 151 -13.99 -7.58 10.08
N LEU A 152 -12.84 -7.48 9.41
CA LEU A 152 -12.72 -7.50 7.95
C LEU A 152 -12.69 -8.96 7.46
N LEU A 153 -13.85 -9.62 7.53
CA LEU A 153 -14.02 -11.07 7.41
C LEU A 153 -13.52 -11.70 6.09
N TYR A 154 -13.37 -10.91 5.02
CA TYR A 154 -13.09 -11.43 3.67
C TYR A 154 -11.75 -10.98 3.09
N ASN A 155 -10.98 -10.16 3.81
CA ASN A 155 -9.71 -9.63 3.33
C ASN A 155 -8.62 -9.93 4.35
N ALA A 156 -7.57 -10.64 3.93
CA ALA A 156 -6.35 -10.68 4.72
C ALA A 156 -5.67 -9.31 4.61
N ILE A 157 -5.49 -8.62 5.74
CA ILE A 157 -4.96 -7.26 5.79
C ILE A 157 -3.78 -7.12 6.75
N LEU A 158 -2.75 -6.40 6.29
CA LEU A 158 -1.64 -5.90 7.08
C LEU A 158 -1.59 -4.37 6.95
N ILE A 159 -1.46 -3.66 8.05
CA ILE A 159 -1.20 -2.22 8.07
C ILE A 159 0.15 -1.98 8.73
N ASN A 160 1.05 -1.32 8.00
CA ASN A 160 2.27 -0.74 8.55
C ASN A 160 2.01 0.74 8.86
N VAL A 161 2.00 1.08 10.14
CA VAL A 161 1.92 2.45 10.66
C VAL A 161 3.33 3.03 10.67
N VAL A 162 3.52 4.08 9.88
CA VAL A 162 4.72 4.90 9.78
C VAL A 162 4.50 6.11 10.68
N GLU A 163 5.10 6.07 11.86
CA GLU A 163 4.94 7.09 12.89
C GLU A 163 5.64 8.40 12.47
N SER A 164 5.06 9.50 12.95
CA SER A 164 5.74 10.81 12.91
C SER A 164 6.78 10.89 14.03
N ASP A 165 7.76 11.77 13.86
CA ASP A 165 8.81 12.07 14.86
C ASP A 165 8.29 12.74 16.14
#